data_AF-A0A1Q8SU64-F1
#
_entry.id   AF-A0A1Q8SU64-F1
#
_cell.length_a   1.000
_cell.length_b   1.000
_cell.length_c   1.000
_cell.angle_alpha   90.00
_cell.angle_beta   90.00
_cell.angle_gamma   90.00
#
_symmetry.space_group_name_H-M   'P 1'
#
loop_
_entity.id
_entity.type
_entity.pdbx_description
1 polymer ?
#
loop_
_entity_poly.entity_id
_entity_poly.type
_entity_poly.pdbx_seq_one_letter_code
_entity_poly.pdbx_strand_id
1 'polypeptide(L)'
;MSPPIRFEMRRRTFLVGSASAIVAANIPWRANAQPTSLVGPDNSTVTLVVNGEARGLAIDNRTTLLDALREHLHLTGTKKGCDHGQCGACTVSVNGERINSCLSLAVMHEGDEVTTIEGLGTPQQLDPMQQAFVDHDGFQCGYCTPGQICSAKAVLQEIRDNVPSHVTRDLTATIEASDEEIRERMSGNICRCGAYANILEAIHQASGAQV
;
A
#
# COMPACT_ATOMS: atom_id res chain seq x y z
N MET A 1 32.14 -75.84 43.43
CA MET A 1 32.47 -75.18 42.16
C MET A 1 31.68 -75.87 41.05
N SER A 2 30.57 -75.26 40.62
CA SER A 2 29.81 -75.74 39.45
C SER A 2 30.52 -75.28 38.17
N PRO A 3 30.55 -76.08 37.09
CA PRO A 3 31.16 -75.68 35.84
C PRO A 3 30.36 -74.52 35.21
N PRO A 4 30.99 -73.65 34.39
CA PRO A 4 30.27 -72.59 33.72
C PRO A 4 29.31 -73.18 32.69
N ILE A 5 28.09 -72.64 32.63
CA ILE A 5 27.07 -72.97 31.63
C ILE A 5 27.65 -72.59 30.26
N ARG A 6 27.89 -73.57 29.38
CA ARG A 6 28.24 -73.30 27.97
C ARG A 6 26.99 -72.82 27.23
N PHE A 7 26.94 -71.54 26.89
CA PHE A 7 25.96 -71.03 25.94
C PHE A 7 26.35 -71.47 24.52
N GLU A 8 25.74 -72.54 24.02
CA GLU A 8 25.80 -72.89 22.60
C GLU A 8 24.66 -72.20 21.86
N MET A 9 24.98 -71.14 21.12
CA MET A 9 24.02 -70.46 20.26
C MET A 9 23.68 -71.35 19.05
N ARG A 10 22.50 -71.98 19.06
CA ARG A 10 22.05 -72.82 17.93
C ARG A 10 21.71 -71.95 16.72
N ARG A 11 22.14 -72.39 15.52
CA ARG A 11 21.82 -71.74 14.22
C ARG A 11 20.33 -71.43 14.03
N ARG A 12 19.44 -72.30 14.53
CA ARG A 12 17.98 -72.05 14.51
C ARG A 12 17.57 -70.84 15.34
N THR A 13 18.15 -70.65 16.52
CA THR A 13 17.88 -69.49 17.38
C THR A 13 18.39 -68.19 16.75
N PHE A 14 19.53 -68.24 16.06
CA PHE A 14 20.06 -67.10 15.31
C PHE A 14 19.16 -66.71 14.13
N LEU A 15 18.67 -67.69 13.36
CA LEU A 15 17.77 -67.44 12.22
C LEU A 15 16.37 -66.93 12.63
N VAL A 16 15.86 -67.36 13.79
CA VAL A 16 14.59 -66.83 14.33
C VAL A 16 14.77 -65.40 14.85
N GLY A 17 15.93 -65.07 15.44
CA GLY A 17 16.25 -63.73 15.89
C GLY A 17 16.38 -62.71 14.74
N SER A 18 16.96 -63.10 13.60
CA SER A 18 17.16 -62.20 12.46
C SER A 18 15.88 -61.83 11.71
N ALA A 19 14.85 -62.69 11.73
CA ALA A 19 13.56 -62.38 11.10
C ALA A 19 12.80 -61.25 11.82
N SER A 20 13.02 -61.06 13.12
CA SER A 20 12.33 -60.05 13.92
C SER A 20 12.87 -58.63 13.72
N ALA A 21 14.13 -58.49 13.27
CA ALA A 21 14.77 -57.19 13.08
C ALA A 21 14.31 -56.47 11.79
N ILE A 22 13.80 -57.20 10.79
CA ILE A 22 13.46 -56.63 9.47
C ILE A 22 12.11 -55.87 9.48
N VAL A 23 11.19 -56.24 10.38
CA VAL A 23 9.85 -55.61 10.45
C VAL A 23 9.92 -54.19 11.03
N ALA A 24 10.82 -53.92 11.97
CA ALA A 24 10.94 -52.59 12.58
C ALA A 24 11.58 -51.54 11.65
N ALA A 25 12.40 -51.96 10.68
CA ALA A 25 13.10 -51.05 9.77
C ALA A 25 12.24 -50.52 8.61
N ASN A 26 11.04 -51.09 8.39
CA ASN A 26 10.12 -50.71 7.32
C ASN A 26 8.88 -49.94 7.82
N ILE A 27 8.89 -49.46 9.07
CA ILE A 27 7.88 -48.50 9.51
C ILE A 27 8.27 -47.17 8.85
N PRO A 28 7.54 -46.67 7.84
CA PRO A 28 7.81 -45.34 7.33
C PRO A 28 7.65 -44.40 8.52
N TRP A 29 8.73 -43.69 8.85
CA TRP A 29 8.65 -42.58 9.77
C TRP A 29 7.66 -41.62 9.13
N ARG A 30 6.41 -41.63 9.61
CA ARG A 30 5.42 -40.64 9.17
C ARG A 30 5.97 -39.32 9.67
N ALA A 31 6.57 -38.56 8.76
CA ALA A 31 6.75 -37.14 8.96
C ALA A 31 5.35 -36.58 9.19
N ASN A 32 4.95 -36.42 10.44
CA ASN A 32 3.82 -35.59 10.78
C ASN A 32 4.25 -34.18 10.38
N ALA A 33 3.72 -33.69 9.27
CA ALA A 33 3.73 -32.26 9.03
C ALA A 33 3.11 -31.64 10.28
N GLN A 34 3.88 -30.83 11.02
CA GLN A 34 3.29 -29.97 12.03
C GLN A 34 2.24 -29.13 11.30
N PRO A 35 1.01 -28.99 11.82
CA PRO A 35 0.09 -28.01 11.27
C PRO A 35 0.82 -26.67 11.34
N THR A 36 1.12 -26.08 10.18
CA THR A 36 1.69 -24.75 10.08
C THR A 36 0.63 -23.74 10.47
N SER A 37 0.34 -23.63 11.76
CA SER A 37 -0.26 -22.42 12.32
C SER A 37 0.86 -21.45 12.65
N LEU A 38 1.59 -21.02 11.63
CA LEU A 38 2.53 -19.88 11.71
C LEU A 38 1.80 -18.54 11.45
N VAL A 39 0.47 -18.57 11.29
CA VAL A 39 -0.33 -17.39 10.99
C VAL A 39 -0.67 -16.71 12.32
N GLY A 40 -0.27 -15.44 12.45
CA GLY A 40 -0.71 -14.57 13.55
C GLY A 40 -2.22 -14.31 13.49
N PRO A 41 -2.78 -13.49 14.39
CA PRO A 41 -4.18 -13.11 14.31
C PRO A 41 -4.46 -12.44 12.95
N ASP A 42 -5.55 -12.84 12.28
CA ASP A 42 -5.92 -12.29 10.95
C ASP A 42 -6.35 -10.81 11.01
N ASN A 43 -6.75 -10.34 12.20
CA ASN A 43 -7.22 -8.99 12.43
C ASN A 43 -6.36 -8.25 13.47
N SER A 44 -6.24 -6.94 13.30
CA SER A 44 -5.61 -6.03 14.27
C SER A 44 -6.50 -4.82 14.55
N THR A 45 -6.28 -4.18 15.69
CA THR A 45 -6.81 -2.84 15.95
C THR A 45 -5.76 -1.82 15.52
N VAL A 46 -6.15 -0.83 14.73
CA VAL A 46 -5.29 0.27 14.29
C VAL A 46 -5.98 1.60 14.55
N THR A 47 -5.23 2.63 14.93
CA THR A 47 -5.71 4.01 15.00
C THR A 47 -5.11 4.85 13.87
N LEU A 48 -5.95 5.50 13.07
CA LEU A 48 -5.53 6.45 12.02
C LEU A 48 -5.98 7.86 12.39
N VAL A 49 -5.19 8.89 12.11
CA VAL A 49 -5.64 10.29 12.21
C VAL A 49 -6.07 10.76 10.82
N VAL A 50 -7.35 10.63 10.50
CA VAL A 50 -7.86 10.90 9.14
C VAL A 50 -8.51 12.27 9.07
N ASN A 51 -7.98 13.16 8.23
CA ASN A 51 -8.43 14.54 8.08
C ASN A 51 -8.51 15.29 9.43
N GLY A 52 -7.54 15.04 10.32
CA GLY A 52 -7.45 15.64 11.66
C GLY A 52 -8.27 14.94 12.74
N GLU A 53 -8.99 13.86 12.44
CA GLU A 53 -9.81 13.12 13.40
C GLU A 53 -9.26 11.71 13.66
N ALA A 54 -9.04 11.36 14.93
CA ALA A 54 -8.59 10.03 15.31
C ALA A 54 -9.70 8.97 15.11
N ARG A 55 -9.36 7.88 14.44
CA ARG A 55 -10.26 6.78 14.06
C ARG A 55 -9.66 5.44 14.47
N GLY A 56 -10.24 4.80 15.50
CA GLY A 56 -9.91 3.42 15.86
C GLY A 56 -10.69 2.41 15.03
N LEU A 57 -10.00 1.43 14.44
CA LEU A 57 -10.56 0.43 13.53
C LEU A 57 -10.10 -0.97 13.92
N ALA A 58 -11.00 -1.95 13.95
CA ALA A 58 -10.65 -3.36 14.01
C ALA A 58 -10.83 -3.98 12.61
N ILE A 59 -9.72 -4.37 11.97
CA ILE A 59 -9.67 -4.72 10.54
C ILE A 59 -8.84 -5.97 10.28
N ASP A 60 -9.10 -6.62 9.14
CA ASP A 60 -8.23 -7.66 8.59
C ASP A 60 -6.88 -7.05 8.21
N ASN A 61 -5.78 -7.72 8.55
CA ASN A 61 -4.42 -7.22 8.33
C ASN A 61 -4.09 -7.00 6.84
N ARG A 62 -4.85 -7.60 5.92
CA ARG A 62 -4.72 -7.42 4.47
C ARG A 62 -5.46 -6.20 3.95
N THR A 63 -6.24 -5.52 4.79
CA THR A 63 -7.01 -4.34 4.40
C THR A 63 -6.05 -3.23 3.98
N THR A 64 -6.15 -2.80 2.72
CA THR A 64 -5.39 -1.67 2.21
C THR A 64 -5.84 -0.37 2.89
N LEU A 65 -4.97 0.65 2.94
CA LEU A 65 -5.37 1.98 3.42
C LEU A 65 -6.54 2.51 2.58
N LEU A 66 -6.55 2.23 1.27
CA LEU A 66 -7.66 2.56 0.38
C LEU A 66 -8.99 1.98 0.86
N ASP A 67 -9.03 0.69 1.16
CA ASP A 67 -10.27 0.02 1.57
C ASP A 67 -10.67 0.36 3.00
N ALA A 68 -9.70 0.62 3.89
CA ALA A 68 -9.97 1.16 5.22
C ALA A 68 -10.70 2.52 5.13
N LEU A 69 -10.21 3.44 4.28
CA LEU A 69 -10.85 4.75 4.09
C LEU A 69 -12.26 4.61 3.50
N ARG A 70 -12.43 3.78 2.48
CA ARG A 70 -13.68 3.71 1.71
C ARG A 70 -14.75 2.85 2.36
N GLU A 71 -14.38 1.64 2.77
CA GLU A 71 -15.34 0.60 3.14
C GLU A 71 -15.55 0.55 4.65
N HIS A 72 -14.56 0.96 5.46
CA HIS A 72 -14.67 1.02 6.93
C HIS A 72 -15.00 2.43 7.44
N LEU A 73 -14.40 3.48 6.88
CA LEU A 73 -14.61 4.87 7.31
C LEU A 73 -15.62 5.63 6.43
N HIS A 74 -16.07 5.04 5.33
CA HIS A 74 -17.04 5.63 4.39
C HIS A 74 -16.61 6.97 3.78
N LEU A 75 -15.30 7.24 3.75
CA LEU A 75 -14.67 8.32 3.01
C LEU A 75 -14.42 7.85 1.57
N THR A 76 -15.47 7.95 0.76
CA THR A 76 -15.50 7.35 -0.58
C THR A 76 -14.84 8.21 -1.65
N GLY A 77 -14.31 9.38 -1.31
CA GLY A 77 -13.63 10.32 -2.20
C GLY A 77 -12.41 9.69 -2.87
N THR A 78 -11.54 9.02 -2.11
CA THR A 78 -10.43 8.23 -2.67
C THR A 78 -10.96 7.06 -3.51
N LYS A 79 -10.42 6.87 -4.73
CA LYS A 79 -11.00 5.93 -5.71
C LYS A 79 -10.12 4.71 -5.97
N LYS A 80 -10.77 3.57 -6.19
CA LYS A 80 -10.13 2.33 -6.66
C LYS A 80 -10.23 2.26 -8.19
N GLY A 81 -9.15 2.57 -8.89
CA GLY A 81 -9.09 2.50 -10.36
C GLY A 81 -8.49 1.20 -10.89
N CYS A 82 -7.46 0.68 -10.23
CA CYS A 82 -6.74 -0.54 -10.65
C CYS A 82 -6.41 -1.49 -9.51
N ASP A 83 -6.26 -0.99 -8.27
CA ASP A 83 -5.80 -1.75 -7.09
C ASP A 83 -4.36 -2.32 -7.17
N HIS A 84 -3.56 -1.81 -8.12
CA HIS A 84 -2.22 -2.33 -8.42
C HIS A 84 -1.18 -1.21 -8.62
N GLY A 85 -1.45 0.00 -8.10
CA GLY A 85 -0.53 1.16 -8.23
C GLY A 85 -0.35 1.72 -9.65
N GLN A 86 -1.20 1.35 -10.60
CA GLN A 86 -1.04 1.69 -12.01
C GLN A 86 -1.64 3.04 -12.42
N CYS A 87 -2.52 3.64 -11.61
CA CYS A 87 -3.37 4.75 -12.07
C CYS A 87 -3.38 6.02 -11.22
N GLY A 88 -2.91 5.99 -9.97
CA GLY A 88 -2.95 7.16 -9.06
C GLY A 88 -4.35 7.63 -8.63
N ALA A 89 -5.45 6.97 -9.01
CA ALA A 89 -6.79 7.36 -8.58
C ALA A 89 -7.00 7.23 -7.05
N CYS A 90 -6.15 6.44 -6.40
CA CYS A 90 -6.14 6.18 -4.96
C CYS A 90 -5.16 7.07 -4.18
N THR A 91 -4.62 8.14 -4.79
CA THR A 91 -3.65 8.99 -4.10
C THR A 91 -4.27 9.67 -2.89
N VAL A 92 -3.58 9.56 -1.75
CA VAL A 92 -3.83 10.30 -0.50
C VAL A 92 -2.49 10.82 0.02
N SER A 93 -2.50 11.73 0.97
CA SER A 93 -1.30 12.10 1.72
C SER A 93 -1.22 11.33 3.03
N VAL A 94 -0.06 10.77 3.34
CA VAL A 94 0.28 10.19 4.65
C VAL A 94 1.47 10.97 5.19
N ASN A 95 1.32 11.62 6.35
CA ASN A 95 2.37 12.44 6.98
C ASN A 95 2.99 13.48 6.02
N GLY A 96 2.19 14.05 5.11
CA GLY A 96 2.65 15.02 4.12
C GLY A 96 3.12 14.41 2.79
N GLU A 97 3.39 13.11 2.71
CA GLU A 97 3.83 12.44 1.49
C GLU A 97 2.67 11.84 0.71
N ARG A 98 2.61 12.04 -0.61
CA ARG A 98 1.59 11.39 -1.43
C ARG A 98 1.93 9.92 -1.69
N ILE A 99 0.96 9.02 -1.49
CA ILE A 99 1.14 7.59 -1.76
C ILE A 99 -0.06 7.00 -2.50
N ASN A 100 0.16 5.86 -3.17
CA ASN A 100 -0.93 5.02 -3.66
C ASN A 100 -1.49 4.17 -2.51
N SER A 101 -2.62 4.59 -1.93
CA SER A 101 -3.23 3.90 -0.78
C SER A 101 -3.65 2.44 -1.04
N CYS A 102 -3.81 2.01 -2.31
CA CYS A 102 -4.05 0.60 -2.65
C CYS A 102 -2.85 -0.32 -2.43
N LEU A 103 -1.63 0.23 -2.37
CA LEU A 103 -0.39 -0.54 -2.17
C LEU A 103 0.19 -0.39 -0.76
N SER A 104 -0.59 0.13 0.18
CA SER A 104 -0.20 0.20 1.59
C SER A 104 -1.28 -0.44 2.46
N LEU A 105 -0.88 -1.21 3.47
CA LEU A 105 -1.81 -1.83 4.41
C LEU A 105 -2.16 -0.84 5.51
N ALA A 106 -3.43 -0.79 5.91
CA ALA A 106 -3.87 0.14 6.95
C ALA A 106 -3.15 -0.10 8.29
N VAL A 107 -2.84 -1.35 8.62
CA VAL A 107 -2.09 -1.71 9.84
C VAL A 107 -0.63 -1.21 9.86
N MET A 108 -0.10 -0.73 8.74
CA MET A 108 1.24 -0.11 8.68
C MET A 108 1.23 1.35 9.14
N HIS A 109 0.05 1.94 9.36
CA HIS A 109 -0.15 3.37 9.56
C HIS A 109 -0.68 3.71 10.96
N GLU A 110 -0.32 2.92 11.98
CA GLU A 110 -0.69 3.21 13.37
C GLU A 110 -0.24 4.62 13.79
N GLY A 111 -1.20 5.48 14.10
CA GLY A 111 -0.99 6.86 14.52
C GLY A 111 -0.67 7.84 13.39
N ASP A 112 -0.56 7.39 12.14
CA ASP A 112 -0.23 8.27 11.01
C ASP A 112 -1.37 9.25 10.68
N GLU A 113 -0.98 10.44 10.21
CA GLU A 113 -1.90 11.44 9.67
C GLU A 113 -2.19 11.17 8.21
N VAL A 114 -3.46 10.91 7.89
CA VAL A 114 -3.93 10.64 6.52
C VAL A 114 -4.85 11.77 6.06
N THR A 115 -4.46 12.47 5.00
CA THR A 115 -5.30 13.50 4.36
C THR A 115 -5.86 12.97 3.03
N THR A 116 -7.17 12.99 2.92
CA THR A 116 -7.96 12.58 1.74
C THR A 116 -8.51 13.80 1.00
N ILE A 117 -9.18 13.60 -0.14
CA ILE A 117 -9.81 14.70 -0.89
C ILE A 117 -10.86 15.44 -0.04
N GLU A 118 -11.57 14.71 0.83
CA GLU A 118 -12.56 15.26 1.76
C GLU A 118 -11.93 16.17 2.82
N GLY A 119 -10.65 15.95 3.16
CA GLY A 119 -9.90 16.78 4.11
C GLY A 119 -9.40 18.10 3.52
N LEU A 120 -9.41 18.24 2.19
CA LEU A 120 -8.91 19.46 1.53
C LEU A 120 -9.96 20.57 1.49
N GLY A 121 -11.22 20.21 1.26
CA GLY A 121 -12.29 21.18 1.12
C GLY A 121 -13.64 20.54 0.87
N THR A 122 -14.69 21.36 0.92
CA THR A 122 -16.09 20.95 0.77
C THR A 122 -16.73 21.74 -0.37
N PRO A 123 -17.89 21.32 -0.91
CA PRO A 123 -18.58 22.09 -1.95
C PRO A 123 -18.91 23.54 -1.55
N GLN A 124 -19.04 23.83 -0.26
CA GLN A 124 -19.30 25.18 0.27
C GLN A 124 -18.03 26.01 0.45
N GLN A 125 -16.88 25.34 0.59
CA GLN A 125 -15.58 25.96 0.81
C GLN A 125 -14.52 25.10 0.15
N LEU A 126 -14.31 25.36 -1.14
CA LEU A 126 -13.34 24.64 -1.95
C LEU A 126 -11.92 25.06 -1.58
N ASP A 127 -11.01 24.09 -1.55
CA ASP A 127 -9.58 24.35 -1.59
C ASP A 127 -9.23 25.12 -2.89
N PRO A 128 -8.23 26.02 -2.89
CA PRO A 128 -7.82 26.71 -4.11
C PRO A 128 -7.51 25.77 -5.30
N MET A 129 -6.95 24.57 -5.04
CA MET A 129 -6.73 23.58 -6.09
C MET A 129 -8.05 22.99 -6.60
N GLN A 130 -9.01 22.72 -5.72
CA GLN A 130 -10.34 22.26 -6.13
C GLN A 130 -11.06 23.32 -6.98
N GLN A 131 -10.97 24.59 -6.60
CA GLN A 131 -11.56 25.69 -7.36
C GLN A 131 -10.92 25.82 -8.74
N ALA A 132 -9.59 25.76 -8.84
CA ALA A 132 -8.89 25.84 -10.12
C ALA A 132 -9.27 24.68 -11.07
N PHE A 133 -9.47 23.47 -10.54
CA PHE A 133 -9.98 22.34 -11.34
C PHE A 133 -11.39 22.59 -11.88
N VAL A 134 -12.24 23.33 -11.16
CA VAL A 134 -13.56 23.76 -11.66
C VAL A 134 -13.42 24.84 -12.71
N ASP A 135 -12.61 25.87 -12.45
CA ASP A 135 -12.42 27.03 -13.33
C ASP A 135 -11.88 26.64 -14.71
N HIS A 136 -10.99 25.65 -14.76
CA HIS A 136 -10.33 25.19 -15.99
C HIS A 136 -10.94 23.93 -16.60
N ASP A 137 -12.05 23.41 -16.08
CA ASP A 137 -12.62 22.12 -16.53
C ASP A 137 -11.56 20.99 -16.48
N GLY A 138 -10.82 20.93 -15.36
CA GLY A 138 -9.73 19.99 -15.08
C GLY A 138 -10.18 18.56 -14.82
N PHE A 139 -11.40 18.20 -15.21
CA PHE A 139 -11.98 16.87 -15.08
C PHE A 139 -13.16 16.67 -16.03
N GLN A 140 -13.63 15.43 -16.17
CA GLN A 140 -14.87 15.13 -16.89
C GLN A 140 -15.70 14.13 -16.09
N CYS A 141 -15.38 12.82 -16.16
CA CYS A 141 -16.11 11.80 -15.39
C CYS A 141 -15.93 11.91 -13.87
N GLY A 142 -14.96 12.71 -13.41
CA GLY A 142 -14.68 12.95 -11.99
C GLY A 142 -13.91 11.84 -11.28
N TYR A 143 -13.68 10.67 -11.91
CA TYR A 143 -13.16 9.50 -11.20
C TYR A 143 -11.68 9.62 -10.80
N CYS A 144 -10.82 10.17 -11.66
CA CYS A 144 -9.42 10.39 -11.31
C CYS A 144 -9.20 11.66 -10.47
N THR A 145 -10.19 12.56 -10.43
CA THR A 145 -10.06 13.93 -9.90
C THR A 145 -9.58 13.98 -8.45
N PRO A 146 -10.07 13.14 -7.52
CA PRO A 146 -9.54 13.10 -6.16
C PRO A 146 -8.03 12.86 -6.09
N GLY A 147 -7.55 11.83 -6.81
CA GLY A 147 -6.12 11.52 -6.88
C GLY A 147 -5.32 12.62 -7.57
N GLN A 148 -5.86 13.22 -8.64
CA GLN A 148 -5.21 14.35 -9.33
C GLN A 148 -5.01 15.55 -8.39
N ILE A 149 -6.04 15.95 -7.65
CA ILE A 149 -5.98 17.11 -6.74
C ILE A 149 -5.02 16.83 -5.57
N CYS A 150 -5.11 15.65 -4.94
CA CYS A 150 -4.19 15.26 -3.87
C CYS A 150 -2.73 15.22 -4.36
N SER A 151 -2.48 14.64 -5.54
CA SER A 151 -1.15 14.64 -6.15
C SER A 151 -0.66 16.05 -6.47
N ALA A 152 -1.48 16.89 -7.10
CA ALA A 152 -1.08 18.23 -7.50
C ALA A 152 -0.60 19.09 -6.33
N LYS A 153 -1.31 19.03 -5.19
CA LYS A 153 -0.88 19.74 -3.97
C LYS A 153 0.48 19.25 -3.47
N ALA A 154 0.68 17.93 -3.45
CA ALA A 154 1.96 17.34 -3.04
C ALA A 154 3.09 17.66 -4.03
N VAL A 155 2.83 17.63 -5.34
CA VAL A 155 3.79 18.03 -6.38
C VAL A 155 4.27 19.46 -6.17
N LEU A 156 3.37 20.41 -5.91
CA LEU A 156 3.76 21.79 -5.66
C LEU A 156 4.60 21.92 -4.38
N GLN A 157 4.37 21.07 -3.38
CA GLN A 157 5.19 21.01 -2.18
C GLN A 157 6.57 20.39 -2.46
N GLU A 158 6.63 19.27 -3.17
CA GLU A 158 7.87 18.60 -3.60
C GLU A 158 8.78 19.56 -4.40
N ILE A 159 8.19 20.39 -5.27
CA ILE A 159 8.93 21.42 -6.02
C ILE A 159 9.46 22.51 -5.07
N ARG A 160 8.64 23.01 -4.13
CA ARG A 160 9.09 23.98 -3.11
C ARG A 160 10.21 23.43 -2.23
N ASP A 161 10.17 22.14 -1.94
CA ASP A 161 11.19 21.44 -1.16
C ASP A 161 12.42 21.04 -2.01
N ASN A 162 12.44 21.45 -3.29
CA ASN A 162 13.53 21.26 -4.23
C ASN A 162 13.88 19.78 -4.50
N VAL A 163 12.88 18.89 -4.42
CA VAL A 163 13.03 17.46 -4.74
C VAL A 163 13.14 17.30 -6.26
N PRO A 164 14.24 16.77 -6.83
CA PRO A 164 14.39 16.62 -8.27
C PRO A 164 13.43 15.58 -8.87
N SER A 165 13.07 15.77 -10.14
CA SER A 165 12.33 14.79 -10.95
C SER A 165 13.20 14.26 -12.09
N HIS A 166 12.63 13.40 -12.94
CA HIS A 166 13.32 12.89 -14.11
C HIS A 166 13.73 13.98 -15.12
N VAL A 167 13.01 15.09 -15.16
CA VAL A 167 13.22 16.18 -16.12
C VAL A 167 14.06 17.33 -15.57
N THR A 168 14.46 17.27 -14.30
CA THR A 168 15.34 18.26 -13.68
C THR A 168 16.74 18.19 -14.31
N ARG A 169 17.16 19.26 -14.98
CA ARG A 169 18.43 19.29 -15.73
C ARG A 169 19.66 19.58 -14.86
N ASP A 170 19.53 20.48 -13.91
CA ASP A 170 20.59 20.85 -12.96
C ASP A 170 20.13 20.50 -11.54
N LEU A 171 20.72 19.44 -10.98
CA LEU A 171 20.39 18.95 -9.64
C LEU A 171 20.87 19.87 -8.51
N THR A 172 21.61 20.93 -8.83
CA THR A 172 22.12 21.91 -7.85
C THR A 172 21.33 23.22 -7.85
N ALA A 173 20.48 23.43 -8.86
CA ALA A 173 19.67 24.64 -9.00
C ALA A 173 18.34 24.55 -8.24
N THR A 174 17.68 25.70 -8.06
CA THR A 174 16.29 25.77 -7.61
C THR A 174 15.36 25.30 -8.73
N ILE A 175 14.44 24.40 -8.39
CA ILE A 175 13.47 23.84 -9.33
C ILE A 175 12.26 24.76 -9.42
N GLU A 176 11.91 25.16 -10.63
CA GLU A 176 10.69 25.93 -10.91
C GLU A 176 9.53 25.00 -11.26
N ALA A 177 8.30 25.43 -10.97
CA ALA A 177 7.08 24.72 -11.33
C ALA A 177 6.76 24.86 -12.83
N SER A 178 7.70 24.45 -13.67
CA SER A 178 7.55 24.49 -15.12
C SER A 178 6.55 23.43 -15.62
N ASP A 179 6.07 23.67 -16.82
CA ASP A 179 5.25 22.76 -17.61
C ASP A 179 5.83 21.34 -17.73
N GLU A 180 7.15 21.20 -17.84
CA GLU A 180 7.85 19.92 -17.95
C GLU A 180 7.85 19.20 -16.60
N GLU A 181 8.18 19.93 -15.53
CA GLU A 181 8.22 19.42 -14.16
C GLU A 181 6.85 18.97 -13.65
N ILE A 182 5.80 19.78 -13.84
CA ILE A 182 4.44 19.43 -13.41
C ILE A 182 3.95 18.20 -14.16
N ARG A 183 4.12 18.14 -15.49
CA ARG A 183 3.69 16.98 -16.28
C ARG A 183 4.38 15.71 -15.82
N GLU A 184 5.71 15.72 -15.67
CA GLU A 184 6.47 14.56 -15.22
C GLU A 184 6.00 14.07 -13.85
N ARG A 185 5.87 14.98 -12.89
CA ARG A 185 5.49 14.64 -11.51
C ARG A 185 4.03 14.21 -11.37
N MET A 186 3.17 14.60 -12.32
CA MET A 186 1.77 14.18 -12.38
C MET A 186 1.55 12.93 -13.24
N SER A 187 2.57 12.42 -13.94
CA SER A 187 2.48 11.24 -14.81
C SER A 187 1.97 9.97 -14.11
N GLY A 188 2.09 9.89 -12.79
CA GLY A 188 1.55 8.80 -11.98
C GLY A 188 0.02 8.80 -11.83
N ASN A 189 -0.68 9.86 -12.24
CA ASN A 189 -2.13 10.00 -12.14
C ASN A 189 -2.78 9.96 -13.53
N ILE A 190 -3.38 8.82 -13.87
CA ILE A 190 -3.95 8.58 -15.20
C ILE A 190 -5.37 9.16 -15.28
N CYS A 191 -5.62 9.95 -16.33
CA CYS A 191 -6.93 10.46 -16.72
C CYS A 191 -7.34 9.87 -18.09
N ARG A 192 -8.28 8.92 -18.09
CA ARG A 192 -8.75 8.31 -19.35
C ARG A 192 -9.62 9.25 -20.20
N CYS A 193 -10.26 10.23 -19.58
CA CYS A 193 -10.99 11.30 -20.27
C CYS A 193 -10.06 12.24 -21.06
N GLY A 194 -8.75 12.25 -20.75
CA GLY A 194 -7.78 13.07 -21.45
C GLY A 194 -7.78 14.54 -21.04
N ALA A 195 -8.20 14.88 -19.81
CA ALA A 195 -8.27 16.25 -19.31
C ALA A 195 -6.89 16.88 -18.94
N TYR A 196 -5.78 16.28 -19.37
CA TYR A 196 -4.43 16.63 -18.88
C TYR A 196 -4.04 18.09 -19.14
N ALA A 197 -4.39 18.66 -20.29
CA ALA A 197 -4.10 20.07 -20.58
C ALA A 197 -4.79 21.00 -19.57
N ASN A 198 -6.09 20.77 -19.33
CA ASN A 198 -6.88 21.54 -18.37
C ASN A 198 -6.41 21.32 -16.92
N ILE A 199 -5.99 20.11 -16.56
CA ILE A 199 -5.39 19.80 -15.25
C ILE A 199 -4.13 20.64 -15.05
N LEU A 200 -3.28 20.77 -16.07
CA LEU A 200 -2.07 21.58 -15.96
C LEU A 200 -2.37 23.06 -15.75
N GLU A 201 -3.32 23.62 -16.52
CA GLU A 201 -3.77 25.02 -16.33
C GLU A 201 -4.30 25.24 -14.91
N ALA A 202 -5.10 24.31 -14.37
CA ALA A 202 -5.58 24.37 -12.99
C ALA A 202 -4.44 24.37 -11.96
N ILE A 203 -3.40 23.57 -12.18
CA ILE A 203 -2.24 23.52 -11.27
C ILE A 203 -1.48 24.85 -11.30
N HIS A 204 -1.34 25.48 -12.47
CA HIS A 204 -0.71 26.80 -12.59
C HIS A 204 -1.51 27.88 -11.87
N GLN A 205 -2.82 27.95 -12.09
CA GLN A 205 -3.69 28.87 -11.34
C GLN A 205 -3.52 28.68 -9.82
N ALA A 206 -3.53 27.44 -9.34
CA ALA A 206 -3.42 27.13 -7.92
C ALA A 206 -2.03 27.38 -7.33
N SER A 207 -0.96 27.34 -8.14
CA SER A 207 0.41 27.65 -7.70
C SER A 207 0.67 29.15 -7.56
N GLY A 208 -0.19 30.00 -8.12
CA GLY A 208 0.00 31.44 -8.21
C GLY A 208 0.96 31.85 -9.34
N ALA A 209 1.41 30.91 -10.17
CA ALA A 209 2.12 31.20 -11.41
C ALA A 209 1.11 31.69 -12.45
N GLN A 210 1.28 32.92 -12.96
CA GLN A 210 0.59 33.34 -14.17
C GLN A 210 1.23 32.64 -15.37
N VAL A 211 0.39 32.00 -16.20
CA VAL A 211 0.75 31.42 -17.50
C VAL A 211 1.21 32.52 -18.46
#